data_AF-A0A382XYT9-F1
#
_entry.id   AF-A0A382XYT9-F1
#
_cell.length_a   1.000
_cell.length_b   1.000
_cell.length_c   1.000
_cell.angle_alpha   90.00
_cell.angle_beta   90.00
_cell.angle_gamma   90.00
#
_symmetry.space_group_name_H-M   'P 1'
#
loop_
_entity.id
_entity.type
_entity.pdbx_description
1 polymer ?
#
loop_
_entity_poly.entity_id
_entity_poly.type
_entity_poly.pdbx_seq_one_letter_code
_entity_poly.pdbx_strand_id
1 'polypeptide(L)'
;MYKKIKQHPTTLNVYGAKLVENGILNQEEFDKMKKEFLNLLDEQYKTAKDYKPKIEWYEGTWSRYKPEKGKDKRGKSGVDLNKILKISEKINNISPEINIHKTISKILELRKESIIKKKRIDWSAAESLAFGTLLEEGFPVRLVGQDSGRGTFSQRHSVLRNQVDNSRYIPLNNISNNQKKFEVVDSFLSELAVLGFEYGYSLVEPSTLTIWEAQFGDFANGAQIIIDQFISSGERKWSIASGLVMLLPHGYEGQGPEHSSGRLERF
;
A
#
# COMPACT_ATOMS: atom_id res chain seq x y z
N MET A 1 -10.70 -41.35 13.44
CA MET A 1 -10.93 -40.53 12.23
C MET A 1 -10.54 -41.27 10.94
N TYR A 2 -9.26 -41.52 10.66
CA TYR A 2 -8.81 -42.13 9.39
C TYR A 2 -9.41 -43.50 9.05
N LYS A 3 -9.74 -44.34 10.05
CA LYS A 3 -10.47 -45.61 9.81
C LYS A 3 -11.83 -45.39 9.14
N LYS A 4 -12.55 -44.31 9.51
CA LYS A 4 -13.82 -43.92 8.86
C LYS A 4 -13.57 -43.37 7.46
N ILE A 5 -12.54 -42.53 7.27
CA ILE A 5 -12.17 -41.99 5.95
C ILE A 5 -11.84 -43.11 4.96
N LYS A 6 -11.06 -44.12 5.38
CA LYS A 6 -10.70 -45.27 4.53
C LYS A 6 -11.91 -46.09 4.08
N GLN A 7 -12.98 -46.09 4.87
CA GLN A 7 -14.23 -46.81 4.58
C GLN A 7 -15.25 -45.95 3.81
N HIS A 8 -15.02 -44.64 3.69
CA HIS A 8 -15.94 -43.74 3.04
C HIS A 8 -15.56 -43.57 1.56
N PRO A 9 -16.49 -43.74 0.61
CA PRO A 9 -16.24 -43.46 -0.80
C PRO A 9 -15.81 -42.01 -1.04
N THR A 10 -15.02 -41.75 -2.07
CA THR A 10 -14.59 -40.39 -2.43
C THR A 10 -15.80 -39.52 -2.80
N THR A 11 -15.68 -38.20 -2.62
CA THR A 11 -16.74 -37.24 -2.96
C THR A 11 -17.19 -37.36 -4.42
N LEU A 12 -16.25 -37.61 -5.34
CA LEU A 12 -16.53 -37.87 -6.75
C LEU A 12 -17.44 -39.10 -6.95
N ASN A 13 -17.15 -40.22 -6.28
CA ASN A 13 -17.94 -41.45 -6.42
C ASN A 13 -19.31 -41.32 -5.76
N VAL A 14 -19.41 -40.61 -4.62
CA VAL A 14 -20.69 -40.37 -3.95
C VAL A 14 -21.62 -39.54 -4.85
N TYR A 15 -21.13 -38.44 -5.41
CA TYR A 15 -21.95 -37.59 -6.27
C TYR A 15 -22.23 -38.24 -7.63
N GLY A 16 -21.24 -38.92 -8.22
CA GLY A 16 -21.41 -39.68 -9.44
C GLY A 16 -22.48 -40.77 -9.32
N ALA A 17 -22.43 -41.57 -8.25
CA ALA A 17 -23.44 -42.59 -7.98
C ALA A 17 -24.85 -41.99 -7.87
N LYS A 18 -24.99 -40.81 -7.21
CA LYS A 18 -26.27 -40.10 -7.12
C LYS A 18 -26.77 -39.59 -8.48
N LEU A 19 -25.88 -39.12 -9.36
CA LEU A 19 -26.26 -38.69 -10.71
C LEU A 19 -26.69 -39.88 -11.58
N VAL A 20 -26.04 -41.03 -11.40
CA VAL A 20 -26.40 -42.29 -12.07
C VAL A 20 -27.73 -42.82 -11.56
N GLU A 21 -27.95 -42.83 -10.24
CA GLU A 21 -29.21 -43.22 -9.61
C GLU A 21 -30.39 -42.34 -10.09
N ASN A 22 -30.15 -41.05 -10.27
CA ASN A 22 -31.14 -40.11 -10.78
C ASN A 22 -31.31 -40.14 -12.32
N GLY A 23 -30.57 -40.99 -13.03
CA GLY A 23 -30.65 -41.11 -14.49
C GLY A 23 -30.16 -39.88 -15.27
N ILE A 24 -29.41 -38.97 -14.63
CA ILE A 24 -28.83 -37.78 -15.28
C ILE A 24 -27.62 -38.17 -16.13
N LEU A 25 -26.87 -39.17 -15.67
CA LEU A 25 -25.75 -39.79 -16.36
C LEU A 25 -25.93 -41.29 -16.30
N ASN A 26 -25.36 -42.03 -17.25
CA ASN A 26 -25.17 -43.47 -17.07
C ASN A 26 -23.77 -43.78 -16.51
N GLN A 27 -23.58 -45.01 -16.05
CA GLN A 27 -22.31 -45.44 -15.44
C GLN A 27 -21.14 -45.36 -16.44
N GLU A 28 -21.38 -45.66 -17.72
CA GLU A 28 -20.36 -45.61 -18.77
C GLU A 28 -19.91 -44.18 -19.05
N GLU A 29 -20.84 -43.22 -19.11
CA GLU A 29 -20.56 -41.79 -19.24
C GLU A 29 -19.72 -41.29 -18.06
N PHE A 30 -20.09 -41.66 -16.84
CA PHE A 30 -19.34 -41.28 -15.64
C PHE A 30 -17.90 -41.82 -15.66
N ASP A 31 -17.71 -43.09 -16.02
CA ASP A 31 -16.37 -43.70 -16.09
C ASP A 31 -15.56 -43.19 -17.30
N LYS A 32 -16.23 -42.86 -18.41
CA LYS A 32 -15.64 -42.20 -19.57
C LYS A 32 -15.10 -40.82 -19.20
N MET A 33 -15.88 -39.99 -18.50
CA MET A 33 -15.43 -38.66 -18.04
C MET A 33 -14.18 -38.74 -17.15
N LYS A 34 -14.12 -39.73 -16.24
CA LYS A 34 -12.91 -39.95 -15.42
C LYS A 34 -11.71 -40.30 -16.30
N LYS A 35 -11.90 -41.21 -17.26
CA LYS A 35 -10.83 -41.65 -18.16
C LYS A 35 -10.34 -40.52 -19.05
N GLU A 36 -11.25 -39.70 -19.57
CA GLU A 36 -10.91 -38.53 -20.38
C GLU A 36 -10.10 -37.50 -19.59
N PHE A 37 -10.48 -37.23 -18.33
CA PHE A 37 -9.71 -36.32 -17.48
C PHE A 37 -8.32 -36.87 -17.13
N LEU A 38 -8.20 -38.17 -16.85
CA LEU A 38 -6.91 -38.82 -16.62
C LEU A 38 -6.03 -38.77 -17.88
N ASN A 39 -6.60 -39.06 -19.05
CA ASN A 39 -5.89 -38.97 -20.32
C ASN A 39 -5.41 -37.53 -20.58
N LEU A 40 -6.22 -36.52 -20.27
CA LEU A 40 -5.82 -35.12 -20.36
C LEU A 40 -4.61 -34.83 -19.48
N LEU A 41 -4.62 -35.28 -18.21
CA LEU A 41 -3.47 -35.08 -17.31
C LEU A 41 -2.20 -35.80 -17.81
N ASP A 42 -2.34 -37.00 -18.35
CA ASP A 42 -1.23 -37.76 -18.93
C ASP A 42 -0.66 -37.07 -20.18
N GLU A 43 -1.51 -36.51 -21.02
CA GLU A 43 -1.10 -35.70 -22.18
C GLU A 43 -0.36 -34.43 -21.74
N GLN A 44 -0.90 -33.69 -20.77
CA GLN A 44 -0.24 -32.49 -20.23
C GLN A 44 1.12 -32.84 -19.59
N TYR A 45 1.23 -33.97 -18.89
CA TYR A 45 2.52 -34.43 -18.34
C TYR A 45 3.55 -34.75 -19.43
N LYS A 46 3.11 -35.35 -20.55
CA LYS A 46 3.98 -35.64 -21.71
C LYS A 46 4.45 -34.35 -22.37
N THR A 47 3.56 -33.38 -22.58
CA THR A 47 3.87 -32.11 -23.27
C THR A 47 4.54 -31.07 -22.37
N ALA A 48 4.52 -31.25 -21.04
CA ALA A 48 5.16 -30.33 -20.08
C ALA A 48 6.66 -30.13 -20.31
N LYS A 49 7.36 -31.10 -20.92
CA LYS A 49 8.79 -30.98 -21.25
C LYS A 49 9.08 -29.90 -22.31
N ASP A 50 8.13 -29.69 -23.21
CA ASP A 50 8.25 -28.72 -24.29
C ASP A 50 7.64 -27.36 -23.91
N TYR A 51 6.89 -27.32 -22.81
CA TYR A 51 6.29 -26.09 -22.29
C TYR A 51 7.38 -25.18 -21.71
N LYS A 52 7.52 -23.99 -22.30
CA LYS A 52 8.36 -22.92 -21.77
C LYS A 52 7.47 -21.96 -20.97
N PRO A 53 7.65 -21.87 -19.64
CA PRO A 53 6.91 -20.91 -18.84
C PRO A 53 7.24 -19.49 -19.30
N LYS A 54 6.21 -18.69 -19.53
CA LYS A 54 6.35 -17.25 -19.68
C LYS A 54 6.61 -16.65 -18.29
N ILE A 55 7.87 -16.36 -17.98
CA ILE A 55 8.23 -15.57 -16.80
C ILE A 55 8.05 -14.10 -17.20
N GLU A 56 6.82 -13.63 -17.19
CA GLU A 56 6.52 -12.26 -17.57
C GLU A 56 6.57 -11.37 -16.30
N TRP A 57 7.77 -10.84 -16.08
CA TRP A 57 8.02 -9.74 -15.15
C TRP A 57 7.14 -8.54 -15.55
N TYR A 58 6.40 -7.95 -14.59
CA TYR A 58 5.59 -6.72 -14.80
C TYR A 58 4.44 -6.84 -15.83
N GLU A 59 3.61 -7.89 -15.78
CA GLU A 59 2.33 -7.89 -16.53
C GLU A 59 1.22 -7.09 -15.84
N GLY A 60 0.13 -6.84 -16.57
CA GLY A 60 -1.05 -6.16 -16.04
C GLY A 60 -0.79 -4.68 -15.72
N THR A 61 -1.14 -4.26 -14.50
CA THR A 61 -1.05 -2.87 -14.03
C THR A 61 0.38 -2.33 -14.04
N TRP A 62 1.37 -3.21 -13.94
CA TRP A 62 2.79 -2.88 -13.85
C TRP A 62 3.52 -2.77 -15.20
N SER A 63 2.86 -3.09 -16.32
CA SER A 63 3.43 -3.12 -17.68
C SER A 63 4.11 -1.83 -18.15
N ARG A 64 3.80 -0.71 -17.51
CA ARG A 64 4.41 0.61 -17.76
C ARG A 64 5.80 0.77 -17.13
N TYR A 65 6.12 -0.07 -16.14
CA TYR A 65 7.40 -0.06 -15.43
C TYR A 65 8.27 -1.18 -15.97
N LYS A 66 9.41 -0.82 -16.54
CA LYS A 66 10.40 -1.77 -17.07
C LYS A 66 11.76 -1.45 -16.46
N PRO A 67 12.04 -1.92 -15.22
CA PRO A 67 13.34 -1.71 -14.65
C PRO A 67 14.40 -2.46 -15.47
N GLU A 68 15.41 -1.75 -15.94
CA GLU A 68 16.59 -2.36 -16.53
C GLU A 68 17.51 -2.81 -15.40
N LYS A 69 17.79 -4.13 -15.30
CA LYS A 69 18.71 -4.67 -14.29
C LYS A 69 20.06 -3.95 -14.32
N GLY A 70 20.55 -3.56 -13.14
CA GLY A 70 21.88 -2.96 -12.97
C GLY A 70 21.96 -1.46 -13.32
N LYS A 71 20.84 -0.78 -13.53
CA LYS A 71 20.79 0.67 -13.71
C LYS A 71 19.91 1.32 -12.66
N ASP A 72 20.38 1.32 -11.42
CA ASP A 72 19.82 2.19 -10.37
C ASP A 72 20.06 3.63 -10.79
N LYS A 73 19.09 4.22 -11.48
CA LYS A 73 19.13 5.61 -11.92
C LYS A 73 18.45 6.44 -10.87
N ARG A 74 19.16 7.44 -10.36
CA ARG A 74 18.55 8.49 -9.55
C ARG A 74 17.46 9.16 -10.38
N GLY A 75 16.21 9.10 -9.91
CA GLY A 75 15.11 9.81 -10.53
C GLY A 75 15.34 11.32 -10.53
N LYS A 76 14.83 12.02 -11.55
CA LYS A 76 14.76 13.49 -11.56
C LYS A 76 13.54 13.91 -10.73
N SER A 77 13.74 14.19 -9.45
CA SER A 77 12.67 14.57 -8.50
C SER A 77 12.57 16.07 -8.24
N GLY A 78 13.34 16.89 -8.96
CA GLY A 78 13.26 18.35 -8.84
C GLY A 78 12.00 18.90 -9.49
N VAL A 79 11.35 19.85 -8.83
CA VAL A 79 10.12 20.51 -9.30
C VAL A 79 10.38 22.00 -9.48
N ASP A 80 9.71 22.60 -10.48
CA ASP A 80 9.76 24.05 -10.70
C ASP A 80 9.32 24.82 -9.45
N LEU A 81 10.10 25.84 -9.10
CA LEU A 81 9.87 26.62 -7.89
C LEU A 81 8.51 27.32 -7.90
N ASN A 82 8.01 27.78 -9.05
CA ASN A 82 6.70 28.44 -9.09
C ASN A 82 5.57 27.45 -8.80
N LYS A 83 5.71 26.18 -9.21
CA LYS A 83 4.76 25.12 -8.82
C LYS A 83 4.79 24.91 -7.30
N ILE A 84 5.98 24.81 -6.70
CA ILE A 84 6.15 24.68 -5.24
C ILE A 84 5.45 25.84 -4.50
N LEU A 85 5.67 27.09 -4.95
CA LEU A 85 5.06 28.27 -4.34
C LEU A 85 3.52 28.26 -4.46
N LYS A 86 2.98 27.87 -5.62
CA LYS A 86 1.52 27.76 -5.83
C LYS A 86 0.89 26.67 -4.95
N ILE A 87 1.53 25.51 -4.85
CA ILE A 87 1.09 24.41 -4.00
C ILE A 87 1.11 24.85 -2.53
N SER A 88 2.23 25.44 -2.08
CA SER A 88 2.38 25.98 -0.73
C SER A 88 1.26 26.96 -0.37
N GLU A 89 0.95 27.88 -1.28
CA GLU A 89 -0.13 28.84 -1.08
C GLU A 89 -1.46 28.12 -0.82
N LYS A 90 -1.80 27.11 -1.64
CA LYS A 90 -3.06 26.38 -1.52
C LYS A 90 -3.18 25.54 -0.25
N ILE A 91 -2.10 24.86 0.14
CA ILE A 91 -2.16 23.92 1.27
C ILE A 91 -2.00 24.59 2.64
N ASN A 92 -1.42 25.80 2.68
CA ASN A 92 -1.18 26.53 3.93
C ASN A 92 -2.11 27.75 4.12
N ASN A 93 -2.75 28.27 3.07
CA ASN A 93 -3.71 29.37 3.18
C ASN A 93 -5.14 28.83 3.31
N ILE A 94 -5.61 28.69 4.54
CA ILE A 94 -6.91 28.08 4.86
C ILE A 94 -7.96 29.17 5.07
N SER A 95 -9.15 28.99 4.47
CA SER A 95 -10.27 29.91 4.67
C SER A 95 -10.64 30.01 6.17
N PRO A 96 -10.88 31.23 6.70
CA PRO A 96 -11.37 31.41 8.07
C PRO A 96 -12.66 30.63 8.37
N GLU A 97 -13.47 30.34 7.35
CA GLU A 97 -14.73 29.59 7.46
C GLU A 97 -14.53 28.14 7.95
N ILE A 98 -13.34 27.56 7.75
CA ILE A 98 -13.02 26.21 8.24
C ILE A 98 -12.83 26.21 9.77
N ASN A 99 -12.60 27.38 10.37
CA ASN A 99 -12.54 27.58 11.82
C ASN A 99 -11.64 26.56 12.54
N ILE A 100 -10.40 26.45 12.09
CA ILE A 100 -9.38 25.55 12.67
C ILE A 100 -8.81 26.14 13.96
N HIS A 101 -8.20 25.29 14.79
CA HIS A 101 -7.55 25.74 16.03
C HIS A 101 -6.44 26.77 15.75
N LYS A 102 -6.39 27.86 16.54
CA LYS A 102 -5.48 29.01 16.33
C LYS A 102 -4.01 28.61 16.22
N THR A 103 -3.56 27.64 17.04
CA THR A 103 -2.18 27.12 16.97
C THR A 103 -1.88 26.47 15.63
N ILE A 104 -2.85 25.76 15.03
CA ILE A 104 -2.67 25.11 13.72
C ILE A 104 -2.61 26.17 12.62
N SER A 105 -3.47 27.20 12.67
CA SER A 105 -3.36 28.34 11.75
C SER A 105 -1.96 28.96 11.75
N LYS A 106 -1.39 29.17 12.94
CA LYS A 106 -0.03 29.71 13.10
C LYS A 106 1.04 28.78 12.52
N ILE A 107 0.91 27.47 12.68
CA ILE A 107 1.82 26.49 12.08
C ILE A 107 1.79 26.60 10.55
N LEU A 108 0.59 26.64 9.95
CA LEU A 108 0.44 26.74 8.50
C LEU A 108 0.99 28.07 7.94
N GLU A 109 0.78 29.17 8.66
CA GLU A 109 1.36 30.48 8.32
C GLU A 109 2.89 30.43 8.32
N LEU A 110 3.50 29.85 9.36
CA LEU A 110 4.95 29.67 9.44
C LEU A 110 5.50 28.79 8.30
N ARG A 111 4.78 27.73 7.92
CA ARG A 111 5.15 26.90 6.76
C ARG A 111 5.14 27.72 5.48
N LYS A 112 4.04 28.45 5.21
CA LYS A 112 3.93 29.34 4.05
C LYS A 112 5.08 30.35 4.00
N GLU A 113 5.38 31.00 5.12
CA GLU A 113 6.48 31.96 5.18
C GLU A 113 7.85 31.33 4.92
N SER A 114 8.14 30.15 5.48
CA SER A 114 9.42 29.47 5.31
C SER A 114 9.69 29.12 3.84
N ILE A 115 8.64 28.76 3.11
CA ILE A 115 8.69 28.43 1.68
C ILE A 115 8.89 29.69 0.84
N ILE A 116 8.16 30.77 1.12
CA ILE A 116 8.33 32.07 0.44
C ILE A 116 9.75 32.63 0.66
N LYS A 117 10.23 32.59 1.92
CA LYS A 117 11.55 33.07 2.32
C LYS A 117 12.68 32.11 1.91
N LYS A 118 12.35 30.90 1.44
CA LYS A 118 13.29 29.82 1.06
C LYS A 118 14.30 29.49 2.16
N LYS A 119 13.87 29.56 3.42
CA LYS A 119 14.72 29.39 4.60
C LYS A 119 13.98 28.61 5.66
N ARG A 120 14.69 27.67 6.29
CA ARG A 120 14.18 26.87 7.44
C ARG A 120 12.88 26.13 7.10
N ILE A 121 12.82 25.52 5.93
CA ILE A 121 11.73 24.60 5.56
C ILE A 121 11.86 23.36 6.44
N ASP A 122 10.83 23.09 7.25
CA ASP A 122 10.81 21.93 8.15
C ASP A 122 10.44 20.63 7.41
N TRP A 123 10.54 19.51 8.12
CA TRP A 123 10.28 18.17 7.57
C TRP A 123 8.84 18.03 7.05
N SER A 124 7.87 18.49 7.83
CA SER A 124 6.43 18.37 7.50
C SER A 124 6.01 19.26 6.32
N ALA A 125 6.64 20.42 6.17
CA ALA A 125 6.45 21.31 5.04
C ALA A 125 7.01 20.68 3.75
N ALA A 126 8.22 20.12 3.82
CA ALA A 126 8.83 19.41 2.70
C ALA A 126 8.01 18.17 2.29
N GLU A 127 7.54 17.38 3.26
CA GLU A 127 6.65 16.23 3.04
C GLU A 127 5.35 16.65 2.33
N SER A 128 4.68 17.68 2.85
CA SER A 128 3.42 18.17 2.27
C SER A 128 3.62 18.70 0.84
N LEU A 129 4.75 19.35 0.57
CA LEU A 129 5.10 19.78 -0.78
C LEU A 129 5.34 18.59 -1.72
N ALA A 130 6.07 17.56 -1.28
CA ALA A 130 6.32 16.37 -2.08
C ALA A 130 5.00 15.65 -2.44
N PHE A 131 4.09 15.51 -1.49
CA PHE A 131 2.75 14.96 -1.76
C PHE A 131 1.98 15.86 -2.73
N GLY A 132 1.94 17.17 -2.49
CA GLY A 132 1.25 18.12 -3.35
C GLY A 132 1.76 18.09 -4.79
N THR A 133 3.07 17.96 -5.00
CA THR A 133 3.65 17.88 -6.35
C THR A 133 3.27 16.59 -7.07
N LEU A 134 3.26 15.45 -6.37
CA LEU A 134 2.84 14.18 -6.96
C LEU A 134 1.37 14.21 -7.39
N LEU A 135 0.51 14.79 -6.55
CA LEU A 135 -0.92 14.92 -6.84
C LEU A 135 -1.17 15.76 -8.09
N GLU A 136 -0.45 16.87 -8.26
CA GLU A 136 -0.50 17.72 -9.46
C GLU A 136 0.11 17.04 -10.70
N GLU A 137 1.09 16.16 -10.51
CA GLU A 137 1.74 15.41 -11.60
C GLU A 137 0.96 14.16 -12.06
N GLY A 138 -0.14 13.84 -11.38
CA GLY A 138 -1.02 12.74 -11.78
C GLY A 138 -0.84 11.46 -10.97
N PHE A 139 -0.09 11.50 -9.87
CA PHE A 139 0.15 10.37 -8.97
C PHE A 139 -0.68 10.53 -7.68
N PRO A 140 -1.63 9.62 -7.40
CA PRO A 140 -2.30 9.59 -6.11
C PRO A 140 -1.31 9.34 -4.98
N VAL A 141 -1.67 9.77 -3.77
CA VAL A 141 -0.87 9.54 -2.56
C VAL A 141 -1.78 8.98 -1.49
N ARG A 142 -1.36 7.87 -0.88
CA ARG A 142 -2.08 7.17 0.19
C ARG A 142 -1.16 7.08 1.41
N LEU A 143 -1.58 7.65 2.53
CA LEU A 143 -0.87 7.63 3.81
C LEU A 143 -1.75 6.96 4.88
N VAL A 144 -1.29 5.85 5.42
CA VAL A 144 -2.05 5.05 6.39
C VAL A 144 -1.19 4.74 7.60
N GLY A 145 -1.76 4.93 8.77
CA GLY A 145 -1.11 4.65 10.04
C GLY A 145 -1.92 5.18 11.20
N GLN A 146 -1.52 4.84 12.42
CA GLN A 146 -2.20 5.32 13.61
C GLN A 146 -1.94 6.82 13.78
N ASP A 147 -3.00 7.61 13.85
CA ASP A 147 -2.97 9.08 13.97
C ASP A 147 -2.20 9.81 12.86
N SER A 148 -1.94 9.19 11.71
CA SER A 148 -1.14 9.77 10.62
C SER A 148 -1.71 11.07 10.05
N GLY A 149 -3.02 11.31 10.15
CA GLY A 149 -3.68 12.55 9.71
C GLY A 149 -3.22 13.79 10.46
N ARG A 150 -3.04 13.68 11.79
CA ARG A 150 -2.41 14.72 12.62
C ARG A 150 -0.89 14.57 12.61
N GLY A 151 -0.42 13.32 12.57
CA GLY A 151 0.92 12.89 12.92
C GLY A 151 1.02 12.63 14.43
N THR A 152 1.72 11.55 14.80
CA THR A 152 2.01 11.17 16.20
C THR A 152 2.55 12.35 16.98
N PHE A 153 3.53 13.06 16.41
CA PHE A 153 4.24 14.19 17.01
C PHE A 153 3.53 15.53 16.80
N SER A 154 2.25 15.52 16.41
CA SER A 154 1.45 16.70 16.05
C SER A 154 2.15 17.60 15.02
N GLN A 155 2.89 16.98 14.10
CA GLN A 155 3.77 17.66 13.18
C GLN A 155 3.18 17.78 11.78
N ARG A 156 2.17 16.99 11.40
CA ARG A 156 1.76 16.88 9.99
C ARG A 156 0.56 17.77 9.67
N HIS A 157 -0.54 17.57 10.40
CA HIS A 157 -1.81 18.27 10.19
C HIS A 157 -2.34 18.20 8.74
N SER A 158 -2.22 17.04 8.09
CA SER A 158 -2.84 16.82 6.77
C SER A 158 -4.38 16.78 6.83
N VAL A 159 -4.92 16.51 8.01
CA VAL A 159 -6.35 16.57 8.30
C VAL A 159 -6.61 17.70 9.30
N LEU A 160 -7.37 18.70 8.86
CA LEU A 160 -7.84 19.80 9.69
C LEU A 160 -9.27 19.53 10.18
N ARG A 161 -9.57 19.94 11.41
CA ARG A 161 -10.88 19.81 12.05
C ARG A 161 -11.43 21.19 12.40
N ASN A 162 -12.65 21.46 11.95
CA ASN A 162 -13.39 22.64 12.37
C ASN A 162 -13.72 22.53 13.86
N GLN A 163 -13.43 23.57 14.63
CA GLN A 163 -13.61 23.59 16.09
C GLN A 163 -15.08 23.70 16.54
N VAL A 164 -16.02 23.98 15.63
CA VAL A 164 -17.45 24.11 15.93
C VAL A 164 -18.23 22.83 15.60
N ASP A 165 -18.10 22.33 14.37
CA ASP A 165 -18.89 21.20 13.88
C ASP A 165 -18.10 19.90 13.67
N ASN A 166 -16.79 19.91 13.96
CA ASN A 166 -15.86 18.78 13.78
C ASN A 166 -15.75 18.26 12.34
N SER A 167 -16.22 19.04 11.36
CA SER A 167 -16.07 18.72 9.94
C SER A 167 -14.59 18.62 9.55
N ARG A 168 -14.32 17.74 8.59
CA ARG A 168 -12.97 17.37 8.16
C ARG A 168 -12.60 18.15 6.90
N TYR A 169 -11.44 18.81 6.91
CA TYR A 169 -10.86 19.44 5.73
C TYR A 169 -9.44 18.92 5.46
N ILE A 170 -9.12 18.66 4.19
CA ILE A 170 -7.82 18.13 3.77
C ILE A 170 -7.21 19.11 2.77
N PRO A 171 -6.23 19.95 3.16
CA PRO A 171 -5.67 20.97 2.27
C PRO A 171 -5.06 20.39 0.98
N LEU A 172 -4.42 19.22 1.08
CA LEU A 172 -3.83 18.52 -0.07
C LEU A 172 -4.85 18.09 -1.13
N ASN A 173 -6.15 18.03 -0.81
CA ASN A 173 -7.22 17.74 -1.77
C ASN A 173 -7.82 19.00 -2.44
N ASN A 174 -7.24 20.18 -2.19
CA ASN A 174 -7.77 21.48 -2.62
C ASN A 174 -6.70 22.38 -3.30
N ILE A 175 -5.73 21.78 -3.99
CA ILE A 175 -4.67 22.46 -4.75
C ILE A 175 -5.20 22.94 -6.10
N SER A 176 -5.79 22.03 -6.89
CA SER A 176 -6.36 22.31 -8.21
C SER A 176 -7.54 21.39 -8.53
N ASN A 177 -8.24 21.64 -9.65
CA ASN A 177 -9.32 20.75 -10.11
C ASN A 177 -8.82 19.49 -10.82
N ASN A 178 -7.55 19.47 -11.25
CA ASN A 178 -6.97 18.39 -12.06
C ASN A 178 -6.07 17.45 -11.26
N GLN A 179 -5.83 17.75 -9.98
CA GLN A 179 -5.00 16.94 -9.11
C GLN A 179 -5.58 15.53 -8.91
N LYS A 180 -4.72 14.60 -8.49
CA LYS A 180 -5.15 13.34 -7.91
C LYS A 180 -5.55 13.48 -6.44
N LYS A 181 -6.08 12.39 -5.91
CA LYS A 181 -6.58 12.30 -4.55
C LYS A 181 -5.44 11.98 -3.58
N PHE A 182 -5.36 12.77 -2.52
CA PHE A 182 -4.63 12.44 -1.30
C PHE A 182 -5.59 11.71 -0.36
N GLU A 183 -5.26 10.46 -0.07
CA GLU A 183 -5.99 9.65 0.90
C GLU A 183 -5.14 9.52 2.16
N VAL A 184 -5.66 10.01 3.28
CA VAL A 184 -5.05 9.79 4.59
C VAL A 184 -6.05 9.09 5.49
N VAL A 185 -5.60 7.97 6.06
CA VAL A 185 -6.41 7.06 6.87
C VAL A 185 -5.74 6.88 8.22
N ASP A 186 -6.41 7.34 9.27
CA ASP A 186 -6.05 6.98 10.64
C ASP A 186 -6.50 5.53 10.85
N SER A 187 -5.53 4.61 10.91
CA SER A 187 -5.81 3.17 10.92
C SER A 187 -6.33 2.69 12.29
N PHE A 188 -6.86 1.46 12.32
CA PHE A 188 -7.02 0.74 13.57
C PHE A 188 -5.67 0.50 14.25
N LEU A 189 -5.70 0.19 15.54
CA LEU A 189 -4.52 -0.15 16.34
C LEU A 189 -4.07 -1.59 16.01
N SER A 190 -3.52 -1.76 14.81
CA SER A 190 -3.02 -3.03 14.28
C SER A 190 -1.94 -2.78 13.23
N GLU A 191 -0.76 -3.35 13.43
CA GLU A 191 0.36 -3.23 12.48
C GLU A 191 0.30 -4.33 11.43
N LEU A 192 0.09 -5.58 11.86
CA LEU A 192 0.13 -6.76 10.98
C LEU A 192 -0.88 -6.68 9.83
N ALA A 193 -2.15 -6.43 10.15
CA ALA A 193 -3.22 -6.43 9.17
C ALA A 193 -3.16 -5.18 8.28
N VAL A 194 -2.85 -4.02 8.87
CA VAL A 194 -2.78 -2.75 8.14
C VAL A 194 -1.59 -2.76 7.18
N LEU A 195 -0.39 -3.15 7.61
CA LEU A 195 0.76 -3.22 6.71
C LEU A 195 0.55 -4.27 5.61
N GLY A 196 -0.08 -5.41 5.92
CA GLY A 196 -0.45 -6.42 4.93
C GLY A 196 -1.44 -5.88 3.89
N PHE A 197 -2.43 -5.09 4.32
CA PHE A 197 -3.37 -4.43 3.42
C PHE A 197 -2.66 -3.41 2.52
N GLU A 198 -1.83 -2.53 3.08
CA GLU A 198 -1.11 -1.51 2.31
C GLU A 198 -0.09 -2.14 1.35
N TYR A 199 0.52 -3.27 1.71
CA TYR A 199 1.30 -4.07 0.77
C TYR A 199 0.44 -4.53 -0.41
N GLY A 200 -0.71 -5.15 -0.15
CA GLY A 200 -1.66 -5.57 -1.20
C GLY A 200 -2.10 -4.41 -2.11
N TYR A 201 -2.42 -3.24 -1.53
CA TYR A 201 -2.76 -2.03 -2.27
C TYR A 201 -1.62 -1.61 -3.21
N SER A 202 -0.39 -1.59 -2.69
CA SER A 202 0.79 -1.22 -3.47
C SER A 202 1.04 -2.16 -4.67
N LEU A 203 0.59 -3.42 -4.61
CA LEU A 203 0.72 -4.38 -5.72
C LEU A 203 -0.23 -4.09 -6.87
N VAL A 204 -1.40 -3.50 -6.59
CA VAL A 204 -2.45 -3.28 -7.60
C VAL A 204 -2.44 -1.86 -8.16
N GLU A 205 -1.98 -0.88 -7.38
CA GLU A 205 -1.97 0.55 -7.74
C GLU A 205 -0.53 1.11 -7.89
N PRO A 206 0.20 0.76 -8.97
CA PRO A 206 1.62 1.11 -9.12
C PRO A 206 1.88 2.62 -9.34
N SER A 207 0.86 3.39 -9.70
CA SER A 207 0.94 4.84 -9.84
C SER A 207 0.65 5.59 -8.53
N THR A 208 0.25 4.90 -7.47
CA THR A 208 -0.03 5.52 -6.17
C THR A 208 1.22 5.44 -5.29
N LEU A 209 1.65 6.58 -4.74
CA LEU A 209 2.60 6.57 -3.63
C LEU A 209 1.86 6.03 -2.40
N THR A 210 2.14 4.78 -2.05
CA THR A 210 1.51 4.09 -0.91
C THR A 210 2.47 4.12 0.26
N ILE A 211 2.02 4.65 1.40
CA ILE A 211 2.83 4.88 2.58
C ILE A 211 2.14 4.28 3.80
N TRP A 212 2.87 3.46 4.53
CA TRP A 212 2.49 3.01 5.87
C TRP A 212 3.38 3.68 6.92
N GLU A 213 2.79 4.24 7.96
CA GLU A 213 3.50 4.89 9.07
C GLU A 213 3.23 4.15 10.38
N ALA A 214 4.31 3.69 11.02
CA ALA A 214 4.25 3.21 12.40
C ALA A 214 4.17 4.41 13.34
N GLN A 215 3.45 4.27 14.46
CA GLN A 215 3.37 5.35 15.46
C GLN A 215 4.77 5.68 16.02
N PHE A 216 5.54 4.64 16.34
CA PHE A 216 6.99 4.62 16.54
C PHE A 216 7.57 3.43 15.78
N GLY A 217 8.81 3.54 15.30
CA GLY A 217 9.44 2.49 14.48
C GLY A 217 9.57 1.16 15.21
N ASP A 218 9.69 1.19 16.53
CA ASP A 218 9.81 0.02 17.41
C ASP A 218 8.66 -0.98 17.22
N PHE A 219 7.44 -0.49 16.92
CA PHE A 219 6.22 -1.29 16.77
C PHE A 219 6.10 -2.03 15.43
N ALA A 220 6.97 -1.76 14.45
CA ALA A 220 6.94 -2.45 13.16
C ALA A 220 7.17 -3.97 13.28
N ASN A 221 7.75 -4.43 14.40
CA ASN A 221 7.91 -5.85 14.70
C ASN A 221 6.56 -6.60 14.80
N GLY A 222 5.45 -5.94 15.13
CA GLY A 222 4.10 -6.52 15.10
C GLY A 222 3.70 -7.00 13.70
N ALA A 223 4.30 -6.44 12.65
CA ALA A 223 4.09 -6.82 11.27
C ALA A 223 5.27 -7.56 10.63
N GLN A 224 6.17 -8.16 11.43
CA GLN A 224 7.39 -8.82 10.94
C GLN A 224 7.12 -9.89 9.86
N ILE A 225 6.01 -10.63 9.98
CA ILE A 225 5.61 -11.64 8.96
C ILE A 225 5.41 -10.98 7.59
N ILE A 226 4.82 -9.78 7.54
CA ILE A 226 4.60 -9.04 6.29
C ILE A 226 5.94 -8.54 5.74
N ILE A 227 6.80 -8.02 6.61
CA ILE A 227 8.14 -7.53 6.24
C ILE A 227 8.97 -8.66 5.62
N ASP A 228 9.05 -9.80 6.29
CA ASP A 228 9.92 -10.92 5.89
C ASP A 228 9.39 -11.66 4.67
N GLN A 229 8.09 -11.98 4.65
CA GLN A 229 7.54 -12.91 3.67
C GLN A 229 7.02 -12.23 2.41
N PHE A 230 6.82 -10.90 2.45
CA PHE A 230 6.20 -10.15 1.37
C PHE A 230 7.04 -8.94 0.95
N ILE A 231 7.31 -7.99 1.84
CA ILE A 231 7.97 -6.72 1.48
C ILE A 231 9.41 -6.97 1.01
N SER A 232 10.21 -7.70 1.80
CA SER A 232 11.62 -7.95 1.49
C SER A 232 11.86 -9.00 0.40
N SER A 233 10.94 -9.94 0.20
CA SER A 233 11.17 -11.14 -0.61
C SER A 233 10.19 -11.33 -1.77
N GLY A 234 9.13 -10.53 -1.85
CA GLY A 234 8.05 -10.70 -2.84
C GLY A 234 8.49 -10.57 -4.29
N GLU A 235 9.37 -9.61 -4.59
CA GLU A 235 9.93 -9.45 -5.94
C GLU A 235 10.72 -10.70 -6.35
N ARG A 236 11.56 -11.23 -5.47
CA ARG A 236 12.39 -12.40 -5.76
C ARG A 236 11.57 -13.69 -5.86
N LYS A 237 10.58 -13.87 -4.99
CA LYS A 237 9.77 -15.10 -4.93
C LYS A 237 8.72 -15.17 -6.03
N TRP A 238 8.10 -14.04 -6.34
CA TRP A 238 6.89 -14.01 -7.18
C TRP A 238 6.97 -13.05 -8.35
N SER A 239 8.10 -12.36 -8.55
CA SER A 239 8.26 -11.35 -9.62
C SER A 239 7.26 -10.20 -9.52
N ILE A 240 6.87 -9.85 -8.29
CA ILE A 240 5.91 -8.79 -7.99
C ILE A 240 6.66 -7.58 -7.42
N ALA A 241 6.48 -6.42 -8.03
CA ALA A 241 7.02 -5.17 -7.53
C ALA A 241 6.06 -4.50 -6.54
N SER A 242 6.63 -3.73 -5.61
CA SER A 242 5.90 -2.88 -4.67
C SER A 242 6.65 -1.57 -4.50
N GLY A 243 5.92 -0.46 -4.54
CA GLY A 243 6.44 0.88 -4.23
C GLY A 243 6.10 1.35 -2.81
N LEU A 244 5.75 0.43 -1.90
CA LEU A 244 5.36 0.75 -0.53
C LEU A 244 6.50 1.44 0.22
N VAL A 245 6.20 2.56 0.87
CA VAL A 245 7.10 3.27 1.77
C VAL A 245 6.71 2.98 3.22
N MET A 246 7.67 2.56 4.04
CA MET A 246 7.50 2.41 5.48
C MET A 246 8.15 3.58 6.21
N LEU A 247 7.36 4.38 6.92
CA LEU A 247 7.85 5.43 7.81
C LEU A 247 7.97 4.86 9.23
N LEU A 248 9.21 4.75 9.70
CA LEU A 248 9.56 4.20 11.01
C LEU A 248 10.25 5.29 11.84
N PRO A 249 9.51 6.04 12.67
CA PRO A 249 10.12 7.04 13.56
C PRO A 249 11.24 6.40 14.41
N HIS A 250 12.41 7.03 14.44
CA HIS A 250 13.62 6.51 15.07
C HIS A 250 14.42 7.65 15.70
N GLY A 251 14.94 7.45 16.91
CA GLY A 251 15.78 8.43 17.60
C GLY A 251 15.97 8.12 19.08
N TYR A 252 17.21 8.15 19.56
CA TYR A 252 17.55 7.94 20.97
C TYR A 252 17.40 9.23 21.77
N GLU A 253 16.18 9.54 22.20
CA GLU A 253 15.83 10.79 22.91
C GLU A 253 15.51 10.57 24.40
N GLY A 254 15.83 9.40 24.95
CA GLY A 254 15.59 9.08 26.37
C GLY A 254 14.15 8.65 26.69
N GLN A 255 13.33 8.32 25.68
CA GLN A 255 11.94 7.89 25.84
C GLN A 255 11.77 6.40 26.19
N GLY A 256 12.89 5.69 26.39
CA GLY A 256 12.90 4.27 26.76
C GLY A 256 13.00 3.30 25.55
N PRO A 257 13.07 1.99 25.82
CA PRO A 257 13.44 0.98 24.82
C PRO A 257 12.43 0.74 23.70
N GLU A 258 11.17 1.15 23.87
CA GLU A 258 10.08 0.95 22.89
C GLU A 258 9.70 2.25 22.14
N HIS A 259 10.50 3.30 22.27
CA HIS A 259 10.29 4.61 21.62
C HIS A 259 11.62 5.20 21.14
N SER A 260 12.58 4.35 20.78
CA SER A 260 13.94 4.79 20.43
C SER A 260 14.43 4.24 19.08
N SER A 261 14.02 3.03 18.72
CA SER A 261 14.65 2.30 17.62
C SER A 261 13.65 1.64 16.68
N GLY A 262 13.58 2.17 15.45
CA GLY A 262 13.06 1.44 14.29
C GLY A 262 13.85 0.19 13.87
N ARG A 263 14.86 -0.26 14.64
CA ARG A 263 15.66 -1.48 14.43
C ARG A 263 16.27 -1.58 13.03
N LEU A 264 16.91 -0.49 12.60
CA LEU A 264 17.49 -0.36 11.26
C LEU A 264 18.44 -1.52 10.92
N GLU A 265 19.15 -2.07 11.90
CA GLU A 265 20.05 -3.22 11.75
C GLU A 265 19.38 -4.50 11.24
N ARG A 266 18.04 -4.59 11.32
CA ARG A 266 17.26 -5.73 10.85
C ARG A 266 16.84 -5.60 9.38
N PHE A 267 16.70 -4.38 8.87
CA PHE A 267 16.28 -4.09 7.50
C PHE A 267 17.47 -4.12 6.55
#